data_AF-A0A959H855-F1
#
_entry.id   AF-A0A959H855-F1
#
_cell.length_a   1.000
_cell.length_b   1.000
_cell.length_c   1.000
_cell.angle_alpha   90.00
_cell.angle_beta   90.00
_cell.angle_gamma   90.00
#
_symmetry.space_group_name_H-M   'P 1'
#
loop_
_entity.id
_entity.type
_entity.pdbx_description
1 polymer ?
#
loop_
_entity_poly.entity_id
_entity_poly.type
_entity_poly.pdbx_seq_one_letter_code
_entity_poly.pdbx_strand_id
1 'polypeptide(L)'
;MKRCSTLFFALFLWMGLNAQNTLLSEDFEAGMPADWTADPVWEAGSTGALSSQYFSIPDHTNIVGVNDDAAGQGGSSNGMLVTPPIDLSEVAGAVLTFEAFFGDG
;
A
#
# COMPACT_ATOMS: atom_id res chain seq x y z
N MET A 1 -14.81 42.05 -24.81
CA MET A 1 -15.27 41.74 -23.43
C MET A 1 -15.49 40.24 -23.20
N LYS A 2 -16.19 39.50 -24.08
CA LYS A 2 -16.47 38.06 -23.91
C LYS A 2 -15.22 37.16 -23.72
N ARG A 3 -14.11 37.47 -24.41
CA ARG A 3 -12.85 36.70 -24.32
C ARG A 3 -12.08 36.88 -23.01
N CYS A 4 -12.22 38.04 -22.35
CA CYS A 4 -11.60 38.28 -21.04
C CYS A 4 -12.36 37.54 -19.93
N SER A 5 -13.70 37.49 -20.02
CA SER A 5 -14.55 36.79 -19.06
C SER A 5 -14.31 35.27 -19.05
N THR A 6 -14.04 34.66 -20.21
CA THR A 6 -13.69 33.24 -20.31
C THR A 6 -12.36 32.90 -19.62
N LEU A 7 -11.37 33.81 -19.69
CA LEU A 7 -10.06 33.62 -19.06
C LEU A 7 -10.15 33.65 -17.53
N PHE A 8 -10.95 34.57 -16.98
CA PHE A 8 -11.20 34.67 -15.54
C PHE A 8 -11.92 33.44 -14.99
N PHE A 9 -12.85 32.86 -15.74
CA PHE A 9 -13.56 31.65 -15.31
C PHE A 9 -12.66 30.40 -15.31
N ALA A 10 -11.71 30.30 -16.25
CA ALA A 10 -10.74 29.21 -16.29
C ALA A 10 -9.71 29.27 -15.13
N LEU A 11 -9.29 30.48 -14.72
CA LEU A 11 -8.39 30.69 -13.59
C LEU A 11 -9.01 30.32 -12.23
N PHE A 12 -10.33 30.48 -12.08
CA PHE A 12 -11.05 30.09 -10.85
C PHE A 12 -11.19 28.56 -10.69
N LEU A 13 -11.23 27.81 -11.80
CA LEU A 13 -11.34 26.34 -11.77
C LEU A 13 -10.04 25.64 -11.34
N TRP A 14 -8.89 26.31 -11.46
CA TRP A 14 -7.59 25.79 -11.02
C TRP A 14 -7.33 25.91 -9.53
N MET A 15 -7.97 26.86 -8.84
CA MET A 15 -7.76 27.06 -7.40
C MET A 15 -8.51 26.04 -6.52
N GLY A 16 -9.37 25.20 -7.11
CA GLY A 16 -10.21 24.23 -6.40
C GLY A 16 -9.70 22.78 -6.41
N LEU A 17 -8.54 22.50 -7.03
CA LEU A 17 -7.97 21.17 -7.03
C LEU A 17 -7.23 20.93 -5.71
N ASN A 18 -7.92 20.37 -4.72
CA ASN A 18 -7.25 19.70 -3.61
C ASN A 18 -6.64 18.41 -4.17
N ALA A 19 -5.42 18.49 -4.70
CA ALA A 19 -4.65 17.27 -4.94
C ALA A 19 -4.46 16.59 -3.58
N GLN A 20 -4.94 15.35 -3.43
CA GLN A 20 -4.62 14.55 -2.26
C GLN A 20 -3.09 14.43 -2.21
N ASN A 21 -2.49 14.89 -1.10
CA ASN A 21 -1.06 14.73 -0.89
C ASN A 21 -0.79 13.26 -0.54
N THR A 22 -0.31 12.48 -1.51
CA THR A 22 0.12 11.10 -1.26
C THR A 22 1.45 11.14 -0.52
N LEU A 23 1.43 10.78 0.77
CA LEU A 23 2.61 10.78 1.63
C LEU A 23 3.50 9.56 1.42
N LEU A 24 2.90 8.43 1.06
CA LEU A 24 3.56 7.16 0.73
C LEU A 24 2.63 6.38 -0.20
N SER A 25 3.21 5.70 -1.20
CA SER A 25 2.50 4.75 -2.07
C SER A 25 3.46 3.62 -2.39
N GLU A 26 3.00 2.39 -2.24
CA GLU A 26 3.77 1.18 -2.53
C GLU A 26 2.84 0.15 -3.16
N ASP A 27 3.28 -0.47 -4.26
CA ASP A 27 2.54 -1.48 -5.03
C ASP A 27 3.23 -2.85 -5.04
N PHE A 28 4.44 -2.94 -4.48
CA PHE A 28 5.27 -4.13 -4.36
C PHE A 28 5.68 -4.78 -5.70
N GLU A 29 5.51 -4.10 -6.84
CA GLU A 29 5.92 -4.64 -8.14
C GLU A 29 7.44 -4.84 -8.25
N ALA A 30 8.20 -4.06 -7.47
CA ALA A 30 9.64 -4.19 -7.32
C ALA A 30 10.06 -5.11 -6.15
N GLY A 31 9.12 -5.77 -5.47
CA GLY A 31 9.36 -6.57 -4.27
C GLY A 31 9.37 -5.75 -2.98
N MET A 32 10.03 -6.26 -1.93
CA MET A 32 10.14 -5.58 -0.64
C MET A 32 10.99 -4.31 -0.77
N PRO A 33 10.48 -3.12 -0.42
CA PRO A 33 11.26 -1.89 -0.55
C PRO A 33 12.44 -1.88 0.43
N ALA A 34 13.59 -1.40 -0.05
CA ALA A 34 14.85 -1.49 0.69
C ALA A 34 14.91 -0.59 1.96
N ASP A 35 14.06 0.42 2.02
CA ASP A 35 13.93 1.36 3.15
C ASP A 35 12.85 0.94 4.15
N TRP A 36 12.12 -0.15 3.90
CA TRP A 36 11.20 -0.76 4.85
C TRP A 36 11.95 -1.72 5.76
N THR A 37 11.47 -1.87 7.00
CA THR A 37 11.97 -2.89 7.93
C THR A 37 10.96 -4.02 7.99
N ALA A 38 11.37 -5.21 7.60
CA ALA A 38 10.55 -6.41 7.60
C ALA A 38 11.17 -7.48 8.51
N ASP A 39 10.36 -8.05 9.40
CA ASP A 39 10.77 -9.26 10.13
C ASP A 39 10.88 -10.45 9.16
N PRO A 40 11.70 -11.48 9.47
CA PRO A 40 11.99 -12.58 8.54
C PRO A 40 10.80 -13.41 8.05
N VAL A 41 9.63 -13.25 8.65
CA VAL A 41 8.39 -13.95 8.27
C VAL A 41 7.66 -13.29 7.09
N TRP A 42 8.00 -12.04 6.77
CA TRP A 42 7.39 -11.29 5.67
C TRP A 42 8.12 -11.57 4.37
N GLU A 43 7.35 -11.96 3.35
CA GLU A 43 7.85 -12.24 2.01
C GLU A 43 7.13 -11.34 0.98
N ALA A 44 7.83 -11.00 -0.11
CA ALA A 44 7.27 -10.29 -1.25
C ALA A 44 7.24 -11.21 -2.47
N GLY A 45 6.14 -11.22 -3.21
CA GLY A 45 6.01 -12.02 -4.43
C GLY A 45 4.60 -12.06 -4.99
N SER A 46 4.42 -12.81 -6.07
CA SER A 46 3.10 -13.01 -6.68
C SER A 46 2.13 -13.73 -5.73
N THR A 47 0.84 -13.50 -5.89
CA THR A 47 -0.22 -14.18 -5.12
C THR A 47 -0.10 -15.71 -5.18
N GLY A 48 0.23 -16.28 -6.33
CA GLY A 48 0.44 -17.73 -6.49
C GLY A 48 1.65 -18.27 -5.73
N ALA A 49 2.70 -17.47 -5.56
CA ALA A 49 3.90 -17.86 -4.79
C ALA A 49 3.67 -17.80 -3.28
N LEU A 50 2.85 -16.86 -2.82
CA LEU A 50 2.55 -16.65 -1.40
C LEU A 50 1.33 -17.46 -0.92
N SER A 51 0.51 -17.97 -1.83
CA SER A 51 -0.62 -18.85 -1.52
C SER A 51 -0.17 -20.18 -0.88
N SER A 52 -1.10 -20.83 -0.18
CA SER A 52 -0.91 -22.15 0.40
C SER A 52 -1.99 -23.13 -0.08
N GLN A 53 -1.90 -24.38 0.37
CA GLN A 53 -2.93 -25.39 0.12
C GLN A 53 -4.27 -25.07 0.82
N TYR A 54 -4.24 -24.26 1.88
CA TYR A 54 -5.42 -23.92 2.68
C TYR A 54 -5.93 -22.51 2.41
N PHE A 55 -5.08 -21.62 1.87
CA PHE A 55 -5.46 -20.27 1.47
C PHE A 55 -4.91 -19.93 0.08
N SER A 56 -5.80 -19.97 -0.91
CA SER A 56 -5.52 -19.45 -2.25
C SER A 56 -5.82 -17.96 -2.26
N ILE A 57 -4.79 -17.13 -2.39
CA ILE A 57 -4.92 -15.69 -2.47
C ILE A 57 -5.55 -15.34 -3.84
N PRO A 58 -6.60 -14.50 -3.89
CA PRO A 58 -7.19 -14.04 -5.16
C PRO A 58 -6.15 -13.41 -6.09
N ASP A 59 -6.40 -13.44 -7.39
CA ASP A 59 -5.50 -12.85 -8.39
C ASP A 59 -5.26 -11.35 -8.10
N HIS A 60 -3.98 -11.02 -7.94
CA HIS A 60 -3.41 -9.68 -7.80
C HIS A 60 -2.01 -9.75 -8.43
N THR A 61 -1.30 -8.62 -8.55
CA THR A 61 0.06 -8.61 -9.09
C THR A 61 1.07 -9.08 -8.02
N ASN A 62 2.07 -8.28 -7.66
CA ASN A 62 2.94 -8.61 -6.53
C ASN A 62 2.37 -8.03 -5.24
N ILE A 63 2.52 -8.78 -4.16
CA ILE A 63 2.08 -8.39 -2.83
C ILE A 63 3.17 -8.72 -1.81
N VAL A 64 2.93 -8.28 -0.56
CA VAL A 64 3.65 -8.77 0.62
C VAL A 64 2.71 -9.57 1.50
N GLY A 65 3.23 -10.61 2.13
CA GLY A 65 2.44 -11.45 3.02
C GLY A 65 3.27 -12.33 3.93
N VAL A 66 2.59 -12.93 4.90
CA VAL A 66 3.13 -13.97 5.76
C VAL A 66 2.34 -15.24 5.48
N ASN A 67 3.03 -16.33 5.16
CA ASN A 67 2.42 -17.63 4.96
C ASN A 67 2.61 -18.48 6.22
N ASP A 68 1.55 -18.61 7.01
CA ASP A 68 1.59 -19.34 8.28
C ASP A 68 1.63 -20.86 8.10
N ASP A 69 1.10 -21.38 7.00
CA ASP A 69 1.26 -22.79 6.64
C ASP A 69 2.72 -23.16 6.34
N ALA A 70 3.48 -22.24 5.74
CA ALA A 70 4.90 -22.43 5.46
C ALA A 70 5.75 -22.46 6.75
N ALA A 71 5.29 -21.80 7.82
CA ALA A 71 5.95 -21.85 9.13
C ALA A 71 5.88 -23.25 9.77
N GLY A 72 4.85 -24.04 9.44
CA GLY A 72 4.68 -25.41 9.90
C GLY A 72 4.33 -25.55 11.39
N GLN A 73 4.25 -26.79 11.88
CA GLN A 73 3.83 -27.07 13.25
C GLN A 73 4.81 -26.48 14.28
N GLY A 74 4.30 -25.57 15.13
CA GLY A 74 5.11 -24.89 16.13
C GLY A 74 5.95 -23.73 15.58
N GLY A 75 5.82 -23.42 14.27
CA GLY A 75 6.35 -22.21 13.66
C GLY A 75 5.61 -20.96 14.15
N SER A 76 6.29 -19.82 14.11
CA SER A 76 5.71 -18.52 14.44
C SER A 76 5.61 -17.67 13.18
N SER A 77 4.42 -17.16 12.93
CA SER A 77 4.12 -16.21 11.85
C SER A 77 4.03 -14.77 12.37
N ASN A 78 4.43 -14.53 13.61
CA ASN A 78 4.45 -13.20 14.20
C ASN A 78 5.62 -12.39 13.66
N GLY A 79 5.33 -11.21 13.11
CA GLY A 79 6.35 -10.26 12.71
C GLY A 79 5.74 -8.93 12.27
N MET A 80 6.58 -7.90 12.19
CA MET A 80 6.20 -6.57 11.75
C MET A 80 6.75 -6.26 10.36
N LEU A 81 5.97 -5.49 9.60
CA LEU A 81 6.40 -4.80 8.40
C LEU A 81 6.22 -3.31 8.65
N VAL A 82 7.31 -2.54 8.61
CA VAL A 82 7.36 -1.14 9.03
C VAL A 82 7.85 -0.29 7.88
N THR A 83 7.06 0.73 7.53
CA THR A 83 7.41 1.73 6.53
C THR A 83 8.59 2.60 7.00
N PRO A 84 9.22 3.36 6.10
CA PRO A 84 10.07 4.48 6.49
C PRO A 84 9.27 5.49 7.33
N PRO A 85 9.94 6.38 8.06
CA PRO A 85 9.29 7.50 8.71
C PRO A 85 8.52 8.35 7.69
N ILE A 86 7.22 8.53 7.92
CA ILE A 86 6.35 9.40 7.11
C ILE A 86 6.24 10.75 7.82
N ASP A 87 6.57 11.84 7.13
CA ASP A 87 6.40 13.18 7.66
C ASP A 87 4.92 13.60 7.61
N LEU A 88 4.34 13.83 8.79
CA LEU A 88 2.96 14.27 8.95
C LEU A 88 2.84 15.75 9.34
N SER A 89 3.95 16.49 9.42
CA SER A 89 3.98 17.86 9.96
C SER A 89 3.16 18.86 9.14
N GLU A 90 3.00 18.62 7.84
CA GLU A 90 2.29 19.48 6.90
C GLU A 90 0.82 19.04 6.65
N VAL A 91 0.32 18.02 7.38
CA VAL A 91 -1.05 17.54 7.22
C VAL A 91 -1.83 17.63 8.54
N ALA A 92 -3.09 18.08 8.45
CA ALA A 92 -4.00 18.10 9.60
C ALA A 92 -4.45 16.68 10.02
N GLY A 93 -4.30 15.70 9.12
CA GLY A 93 -4.58 14.29 9.33
C GLY A 93 -4.17 13.47 8.11
N ALA A 94 -3.90 12.19 8.32
CA ALA A 94 -3.55 11.23 7.27
C ALA A 94 -4.49 10.03 7.33
N VAL A 95 -4.70 9.39 6.19
CA VAL A 95 -5.47 8.16 6.06
C VAL A 95 -4.58 7.11 5.43
N LEU A 96 -4.53 5.93 6.04
CA LEU A 96 -3.91 4.74 5.44
C LEU A 96 -5.00 3.91 4.77
N THR A 97 -4.75 3.52 3.52
CA THR A 97 -5.58 2.59 2.77
C THR A 97 -4.69 1.49 2.20
N PHE A 98 -5.13 0.25 2.29
CA PHE A 98 -4.45 -0.90 1.72
C PHE A 98 -5.48 -1.97 1.34
N GLU A 99 -5.11 -2.82 0.39
CA GLU A 99 -5.83 -4.05 0.10
C GLU A 99 -5.25 -5.16 0.98
N ALA A 100 -6.12 -5.99 1.55
CA ALA A 100 -5.70 -7.10 2.38
C ALA A 100 -6.51 -8.35 2.07
N PHE A 101 -5.80 -9.47 2.04
CA PHE A 101 -6.36 -10.81 1.87
C PHE A 101 -6.02 -11.60 3.13
N PHE A 102 -7.03 -12.14 3.80
CA PHE A 102 -6.86 -13.02 4.96
C PHE A 102 -7.88 -14.15 4.89
N GLY A 103 -7.46 -15.35 5.29
CA GLY A 103 -8.36 -16.48 5.49
C GLY A 103 -8.97 -16.43 6.89
N ASP A 104 -10.19 -16.95 7.03
CA ASP A 104 -10.70 -17.31 8.36
C ASP A 104 -9.87 -18.51 8.86
N GLY A 105 -9.00 -18.27 9.83
CA GLY A 105 -8.16 -19.29 10.46
C GLY A 105 -8.93 -20.28 11.33
#